data_AF-A0A1Q7VRQ0-F1
#
_entry.id   AF-A0A1Q7VRQ0-F1
#
_cell.length_a   1.000
_cell.length_b   1.000
_cell.length_c   1.000
_cell.angle_alpha   90.00
_cell.angle_beta   90.00
_cell.angle_gamma   90.00
#
_symmetry.space_group_name_H-M   'P 1'
#
loop_
_entity.id
_entity.type
_entity.pdbx_description
1 polymer ?
#
loop_
_entity_poly.entity_id
_entity_poly.type
_entity_poly.pdbx_seq_one_letter_code
_entity_poly.pdbx_strand_id
1 'polypeptide(L)'
;MTTNTDLAAAAEHHSRLLQPPPPDVPGQTGAAQDLATGSVGTALAHIERARSGLESWRTAHAFILHATSAPISDHDTSGLFLGAPALAFALDAAAGTSDRYKSGLADLDPAVTQLAHRRTSRALGRIAAGEAATFAEYDIFSGLSGIGALLLRRDPGGSALERVLTYLVALTQPLPDRYKRLPGWWVSHNPHRKTQPGYPGHANLGAAHGITGPLALLAQAARRGITVDGHHQAIADICHWLNAWRRGDDAGCWWPEHVAMSELRTGRTSQTGPARPSWCYGTPGIARAGQLAAIALGDRTLQHEYESALVAC
;
A
#
# COMPACT_ATOMS: atom_id res chain seq x y z
N MET A 1 -25.72 24.21 7.28
CA MET A 1 -26.07 23.60 5.98
C MET A 1 -25.52 24.51 4.89
N THR A 2 -24.31 24.27 4.38
CA THR A 2 -23.76 24.84 3.11
C THR A 2 -22.28 24.42 2.94
N THR A 3 -22.02 23.14 2.70
CA THR A 3 -20.70 22.64 2.26
C THR A 3 -20.78 21.53 1.20
N ASN A 4 -21.96 20.93 1.01
CA ASN A 4 -22.09 19.80 0.07
C ASN A 4 -22.14 20.23 -1.40
N THR A 5 -22.47 21.49 -1.68
CA THR A 5 -22.55 22.03 -3.06
C THR A 5 -21.17 22.32 -3.67
N ASP A 6 -20.10 22.34 -2.87
CA ASP A 6 -18.75 22.71 -3.30
C ASP A 6 -17.94 21.50 -3.81
N LEU A 7 -18.01 20.35 -3.12
CA LEU A 7 -17.25 19.16 -3.49
C LEU A 7 -17.72 18.52 -4.80
N ALA A 8 -19.03 18.44 -5.03
CA ALA A 8 -19.58 17.90 -6.27
C ALA A 8 -19.22 18.79 -7.47
N ALA A 9 -19.29 20.11 -7.31
CA ALA A 9 -18.90 21.07 -8.34
C ALA A 9 -17.39 21.03 -8.60
N ALA A 10 -16.57 20.92 -7.55
CA ALA A 10 -15.13 20.74 -7.67
C ALA A 10 -14.79 19.42 -8.38
N ALA A 11 -15.45 18.31 -8.06
CA ALA A 11 -15.26 17.04 -8.75
C ALA A 11 -15.63 17.12 -10.24
N GLU A 12 -16.74 17.79 -10.57
CA GLU A 12 -17.17 18.04 -11.95
C GLU A 12 -16.25 18.99 -12.72
N HIS A 13 -15.63 19.95 -12.02
CA HIS A 13 -14.62 20.82 -12.61
C HIS A 13 -13.34 20.04 -12.93
N HIS A 14 -12.83 19.27 -11.97
CA HIS A 14 -11.62 18.47 -12.16
C HIS A 14 -11.79 17.39 -13.22
N SER A 15 -12.96 16.73 -13.31
CA SER A 15 -13.21 15.74 -14.37
C SER A 15 -13.14 16.32 -15.78
N ARG A 16 -13.48 17.61 -15.94
CA ARG A 16 -13.36 18.31 -17.23
C ARG A 16 -11.90 18.65 -17.57
N LEU A 17 -11.06 18.92 -16.57
CA LEU A 17 -9.62 19.12 -16.76
C LEU A 17 -8.89 17.82 -17.12
N LEU A 18 -9.50 16.68 -16.80
CA LEU A 18 -8.97 15.34 -17.05
C LEU A 18 -9.42 14.77 -18.42
N GLN A 19 -9.77 15.61 -19.41
CA GLN A 19 -10.12 15.18 -20.77
C GLN A 19 -9.58 16.16 -21.83
N PRO A 20 -9.20 15.69 -23.04
CA PRO A 20 -9.04 14.28 -23.47
C PRO A 20 -7.74 13.65 -22.92
N PRO A 21 -7.45 12.35 -23.19
CA PRO A 21 -6.13 11.79 -22.92
C PRO A 21 -5.01 12.65 -23.53
N PRO A 22 -3.89 12.83 -22.80
CA PRO A 22 -2.76 13.57 -23.35
C PRO A 22 -2.21 12.83 -24.60
N PRO A 23 -1.53 13.55 -25.52
CA PRO A 23 -0.85 12.90 -26.62
C PRO A 23 0.28 12.00 -26.11
N ASP A 24 0.54 10.90 -26.80
CA ASP A 24 1.68 10.03 -26.50
C ASP A 24 2.99 10.84 -26.59
N VAL A 25 3.79 10.81 -25.53
CA VAL A 25 5.12 11.45 -25.51
C VAL A 25 6.19 10.40 -25.84
N PRO A 26 6.92 10.53 -26.97
CA PRO A 26 7.96 9.59 -27.34
C PRO A 26 9.01 9.43 -26.23
N GLY A 27 9.32 8.19 -25.85
CA GLY A 27 10.31 7.86 -24.83
C GLY A 27 9.79 7.78 -23.38
N GLN A 28 8.49 8.03 -23.13
CA GLN A 28 7.87 7.87 -21.81
C GLN A 28 6.94 6.64 -21.74
N THR A 29 7.44 5.48 -22.16
CA THR A 29 6.64 4.25 -22.34
C THR A 29 5.99 3.68 -21.07
N GLY A 30 6.25 4.24 -19.88
CA GLY A 30 5.61 3.84 -18.62
C GLY A 30 4.78 4.93 -17.92
N ALA A 31 4.86 6.21 -18.34
CA ALA A 31 4.22 7.30 -17.60
C ALA A 31 2.68 7.20 -17.64
N ALA A 32 2.12 6.75 -18.76
CA ALA A 32 0.68 6.53 -18.88
C ALA A 32 0.18 5.38 -17.97
N GLN A 33 1.05 4.45 -17.60
CA GLN A 33 0.75 3.29 -16.75
C GLN A 33 0.85 3.60 -15.25
N ASP A 34 1.27 4.81 -14.87
CA ASP A 34 1.34 5.24 -13.48
C ASP A 34 -0.07 5.52 -12.93
N LEU A 35 -0.35 5.03 -11.74
CA LEU A 35 -1.65 5.19 -11.08
C LEU A 35 -1.83 6.57 -10.45
N ALA A 36 -0.74 7.21 -10.01
CA ALA A 36 -0.79 8.49 -9.31
C ALA A 36 -0.86 9.67 -10.29
N THR A 37 -0.14 9.60 -11.41
CA THR A 37 -0.01 10.73 -12.35
C THR A 37 -0.35 10.37 -13.80
N GLY A 38 -0.52 9.08 -14.09
CA GLY A 38 -0.76 8.56 -15.43
C GLY A 38 -2.22 8.38 -15.79
N SER A 39 -2.42 7.82 -16.98
CA SER A 39 -3.75 7.58 -17.56
C SER A 39 -4.53 6.50 -16.84
N VAL A 40 -3.85 5.54 -16.19
CA VAL A 40 -4.52 4.55 -15.34
C VAL A 40 -5.25 5.23 -14.18
N GLY A 41 -4.61 6.22 -13.52
CA GLY A 41 -5.23 7.01 -12.47
C GLY A 41 -6.43 7.81 -12.97
N THR A 42 -6.28 8.50 -14.10
CA THR A 42 -7.39 9.24 -14.73
C THR A 42 -8.54 8.33 -15.16
N ALA A 43 -8.23 7.13 -15.66
CA ALA A 43 -9.24 6.14 -15.99
C ALA A 43 -10.10 5.77 -14.77
N LEU A 44 -9.50 5.59 -13.58
CA LEU A 44 -10.26 5.30 -12.35
C LEU A 44 -11.29 6.37 -12.01
N ALA A 45 -10.94 7.65 -12.15
CA ALA A 45 -11.88 8.74 -11.92
C ALA A 45 -13.09 8.64 -12.87
N HIS A 46 -12.85 8.37 -14.16
CA HIS A 46 -13.92 8.19 -15.14
C HIS A 46 -14.69 6.87 -14.97
N ILE A 47 -14.05 5.81 -14.45
CA ILE A 47 -14.72 4.56 -14.10
C ILE A 47 -15.76 4.81 -13.00
N GLU A 48 -15.40 5.51 -11.92
CA GLU A 48 -16.32 5.81 -10.81
C GLU A 48 -17.48 6.72 -11.24
N ARG A 49 -17.21 7.69 -12.11
CA ARG A 49 -18.25 8.55 -12.70
C ARG A 49 -19.19 7.78 -13.62
N ALA A 50 -18.67 6.90 -14.47
CA ALA A 50 -19.48 6.06 -15.35
C ALA A 50 -20.36 5.09 -14.54
N ARG A 51 -19.85 4.55 -13.44
CA ARG A 51 -20.63 3.73 -12.49
C ARG A 51 -21.74 4.50 -11.81
N SER A 52 -21.50 5.77 -11.50
CA SER A 52 -22.47 6.66 -10.89
C SER A 52 -23.49 7.22 -11.89
N GLY A 53 -23.43 6.82 -13.17
CA GLY A 53 -24.31 7.32 -14.22
C GLY A 53 -24.04 8.78 -14.64
N LEU A 54 -22.91 9.36 -14.21
CA LEU A 54 -22.56 10.75 -14.48
C LEU A 54 -21.91 10.95 -15.86
N GLU A 55 -21.35 9.89 -16.44
CA GLU A 55 -20.82 9.92 -17.81
C GLU A 55 -20.82 8.56 -18.49
N SER A 56 -20.46 8.54 -19.78
CA SER A 56 -20.29 7.31 -20.55
C SER A 56 -18.97 6.61 -20.22
N TRP A 57 -18.99 5.28 -20.27
CA TRP A 57 -17.78 4.43 -20.23
C TRP A 57 -16.77 4.73 -21.34
N ARG A 58 -17.16 5.46 -22.40
CA ARG A 58 -16.27 5.82 -23.50
C ARG A 58 -15.04 6.59 -23.05
N THR A 59 -15.19 7.52 -22.11
CA THR A 59 -14.04 8.32 -21.61
C THR A 59 -13.07 7.44 -20.84
N ALA A 60 -13.59 6.65 -19.88
CA ALA A 60 -12.78 5.69 -19.13
C ALA A 60 -12.03 4.74 -20.07
N HIS A 61 -12.71 4.24 -21.11
CA HIS A 61 -12.09 3.36 -22.09
C HIS A 61 -10.99 4.04 -22.91
N ALA A 62 -11.15 5.31 -23.27
CA ALA A 62 -10.11 6.06 -23.99
C ALA A 62 -8.81 6.18 -23.16
N PHE A 63 -8.93 6.44 -21.85
CA PHE A 63 -7.77 6.47 -20.95
C PHE A 63 -7.13 5.09 -20.75
N ILE A 64 -7.94 4.02 -20.70
CA ILE A 64 -7.43 2.64 -20.67
C ILE A 64 -6.64 2.34 -21.95
N LEU A 65 -7.18 2.67 -23.12
CA LEU A 65 -6.50 2.46 -24.40
C LEU A 65 -5.16 3.22 -24.47
N HIS A 66 -5.13 4.47 -23.99
CA HIS A 66 -3.90 5.25 -23.90
C HIS A 66 -2.89 4.63 -22.91
N ALA A 67 -3.33 4.14 -21.75
CA ALA A 67 -2.45 3.42 -20.82
C ALA A 67 -1.85 2.14 -21.42
N THR A 68 -2.54 1.54 -22.39
CA THR A 68 -2.10 0.32 -23.11
C THR A 68 -1.49 0.60 -24.48
N SER A 69 -1.21 1.86 -24.84
CA SER A 69 -0.63 2.21 -26.16
C SER A 69 0.83 1.74 -26.31
N ALA A 70 1.50 1.52 -25.17
CA ALA A 70 2.85 0.99 -25.08
C ALA A 70 2.86 -0.40 -24.39
N PRO A 71 3.93 -1.21 -24.57
CA PRO A 71 4.09 -2.46 -23.83
C PRO A 71 3.92 -2.26 -22.32
N ILE A 72 3.11 -3.12 -21.71
CA ILE A 72 2.77 -3.04 -20.29
C ILE A 72 3.98 -3.51 -19.47
N SER A 73 4.43 -2.68 -18.51
CA SER A 73 5.57 -3.02 -17.66
C SER A 73 5.19 -4.09 -16.63
N ASP A 74 5.97 -5.17 -16.58
CA ASP A 74 5.91 -6.21 -15.55
C ASP A 74 7.27 -6.38 -14.84
N HIS A 75 8.16 -5.38 -14.98
CA HIS A 75 9.49 -5.36 -14.39
C HIS A 75 9.42 -5.32 -12.85
N ASP A 76 10.52 -5.67 -12.17
CA ASP A 76 10.62 -5.68 -10.70
C ASP A 76 10.30 -4.34 -10.01
N THR A 77 10.30 -3.24 -10.77
CA THR A 77 9.91 -1.89 -10.32
C THR A 77 8.41 -1.64 -10.37
N SER A 78 7.65 -2.53 -11.01
CA SER A 78 6.19 -2.47 -11.10
C SER A 78 5.54 -2.85 -9.77
N GLY A 79 4.37 -2.30 -9.51
CA GLY A 79 3.61 -2.52 -8.29
C GLY A 79 2.20 -1.96 -8.45
N LEU A 80 1.46 -1.81 -7.35
CA LEU A 80 0.08 -1.33 -7.42
C LEU A 80 -0.03 0.03 -8.14
N PHE A 81 1.00 0.86 -8.07
CA PHE A 81 1.02 2.19 -8.69
C PHE A 81 1.66 2.27 -10.07
N LEU A 82 2.21 1.17 -10.61
CA LEU A 82 2.87 1.18 -11.91
C LEU A 82 2.76 -0.16 -12.63
N GLY A 83 2.45 -0.11 -13.94
CA GLY A 83 2.56 -1.26 -14.84
C GLY A 83 1.36 -2.20 -14.77
N ALA A 84 1.60 -3.49 -15.00
CA ALA A 84 0.57 -4.53 -15.04
C ALA A 84 -0.33 -4.56 -13.80
N PRO A 85 0.18 -4.45 -12.55
CA PRO A 85 -0.71 -4.43 -11.38
C PRO A 85 -1.58 -3.17 -11.30
N ALA A 86 -1.08 -2.00 -11.69
CA ALA A 86 -1.88 -0.77 -11.72
C ALA A 86 -3.02 -0.86 -12.74
N LEU A 87 -2.72 -1.36 -13.94
CA LEU A 87 -3.74 -1.56 -14.97
C LEU A 87 -4.76 -2.62 -14.55
N ALA A 88 -4.30 -3.76 -14.01
CA ALA A 88 -5.19 -4.81 -13.50
C ALA A 88 -6.10 -4.28 -12.38
N PHE A 89 -5.59 -3.42 -11.49
CA PHE A 89 -6.41 -2.75 -10.49
C PHE A 89 -7.49 -1.87 -11.12
N ALA A 90 -7.17 -1.07 -12.13
CA ALA A 90 -8.15 -0.23 -12.82
C ALA A 90 -9.21 -1.06 -13.58
N LEU A 91 -8.80 -2.14 -14.24
CA LEU A 91 -9.73 -3.04 -14.93
C LEU A 91 -10.63 -3.80 -13.95
N ASP A 92 -10.09 -4.27 -12.82
CA ASP A 92 -10.86 -4.88 -11.72
C ASP A 92 -11.89 -3.89 -11.14
N ALA A 93 -11.41 -2.66 -10.91
CA ALA A 93 -12.23 -1.55 -10.47
C ALA A 93 -13.24 -1.12 -11.53
N ALA A 94 -13.11 -1.45 -12.81
CA ALA A 94 -14.17 -1.23 -13.80
C ALA A 94 -15.16 -2.40 -13.84
N ALA A 95 -14.65 -3.63 -13.83
CA ALA A 95 -15.42 -4.87 -13.92
C ALA A 95 -16.52 -4.94 -12.85
N GLY A 96 -16.16 -4.77 -11.56
CA GLY A 96 -17.12 -4.88 -10.46
C GLY A 96 -17.85 -6.22 -10.49
N THR A 97 -19.17 -6.21 -10.61
CA THR A 97 -20.01 -7.41 -10.77
C THR A 97 -20.29 -7.79 -12.23
N SER A 98 -19.72 -7.06 -13.19
CA SER A 98 -19.88 -7.28 -14.63
C SER A 98 -18.67 -7.97 -15.28
N ASP A 99 -18.84 -8.50 -16.49
CA ASP A 99 -17.75 -9.07 -17.29
C ASP A 99 -16.91 -8.01 -18.06
N ARG A 100 -17.04 -6.71 -17.73
CA ARG A 100 -16.31 -5.65 -18.42
C ARG A 100 -14.80 -5.85 -18.27
N TYR A 101 -14.08 -5.82 -19.39
CA TYR A 101 -12.63 -6.02 -19.46
C TYR A 101 -12.13 -7.39 -18.98
N LYS A 102 -13.00 -8.40 -18.91
CA LYS A 102 -12.63 -9.77 -18.52
C LYS A 102 -11.44 -10.33 -19.28
N SER A 103 -11.39 -10.15 -20.61
CA SER A 103 -10.25 -10.61 -21.43
C SER A 103 -8.96 -9.89 -21.06
N GLY A 104 -8.99 -8.55 -20.92
CA GLY A 104 -7.81 -7.78 -20.54
C GLY A 104 -7.31 -8.12 -19.13
N LEU A 105 -8.21 -8.46 -18.20
CA LEU A 105 -7.84 -8.99 -16.89
C LEU A 105 -7.15 -10.35 -17.02
N ALA A 106 -7.73 -11.27 -17.81
CA ALA A 106 -7.14 -12.59 -18.04
C ALA A 106 -5.75 -12.53 -18.69
N ASP A 107 -5.49 -11.51 -19.52
CA ASP A 107 -4.17 -11.27 -20.12
C ASP A 107 -3.14 -10.75 -19.10
N LEU A 108 -3.58 -10.00 -18.09
CA LEU A 108 -2.71 -9.41 -17.06
C LEU A 108 -2.43 -10.33 -15.88
N ASP A 109 -3.38 -11.19 -15.51
CA ASP A 109 -3.30 -12.06 -14.34
C ASP A 109 -2.01 -12.93 -14.29
N PRO A 110 -1.55 -13.54 -15.41
CA PRO A 110 -0.28 -14.27 -15.42
C PRO A 110 0.93 -13.39 -15.10
N ALA A 111 0.99 -12.17 -15.63
CA ALA A 111 2.10 -11.24 -15.41
C ALA A 111 2.16 -10.79 -13.93
N VAL A 112 1.01 -10.47 -13.33
CA VAL A 112 0.91 -10.10 -11.91
C VAL A 112 1.32 -11.27 -11.01
N THR A 113 0.86 -12.49 -11.33
CA THR A 113 1.20 -13.71 -10.59
C THR A 113 2.70 -13.97 -10.62
N GLN A 114 3.32 -13.94 -11.81
CA GLN A 114 4.75 -14.18 -11.96
C GLN A 114 5.58 -13.10 -11.27
N LEU A 115 5.18 -11.82 -11.37
CA LEU A 115 5.83 -10.72 -10.65
C LEU A 115 5.81 -10.95 -9.14
N ALA A 116 4.66 -11.31 -8.57
CA ALA A 116 4.52 -11.61 -7.15
C ALA A 116 5.42 -12.78 -6.72
N HIS A 117 5.46 -13.87 -7.50
CA HIS A 117 6.32 -15.04 -7.23
C HIS A 117 7.81 -14.71 -7.28
N ARG A 118 8.27 -13.97 -8.29
CA ARG A 118 9.67 -13.57 -8.40
C ARG A 118 10.09 -12.69 -7.23
N ARG A 119 9.27 -11.69 -6.90
CA ARG A 119 9.61 -10.70 -5.86
C ARG A 119 9.51 -11.27 -4.44
N THR A 120 8.54 -12.12 -4.16
CA THR A 120 8.48 -12.86 -2.88
C THR A 120 9.69 -13.78 -2.72
N SER A 121 10.10 -14.50 -3.78
CA SER A 121 11.26 -15.38 -3.72
C SER A 121 12.56 -14.60 -3.46
N ARG A 122 12.74 -13.45 -4.11
CA ARG A 122 13.86 -12.54 -3.85
C ARG A 122 13.86 -12.00 -2.41
N ALA A 123 12.70 -11.57 -1.93
CA ALA A 123 12.55 -11.01 -0.59
C ALA A 123 12.81 -12.05 0.51
N LEU A 124 12.34 -13.29 0.33
CA LEU A 124 12.67 -14.41 1.24
C LEU A 124 14.16 -14.78 1.19
N GLY A 125 14.78 -14.74 0.00
CA GLY A 125 16.23 -14.92 -0.14
C GLY A 125 17.04 -13.88 0.63
N ARG A 126 16.62 -12.60 0.60
CA ARG A 126 17.19 -11.53 1.42
C ARG A 126 17.05 -11.83 2.92
N ILE A 127 15.86 -12.24 3.39
CA ILE A 127 15.64 -12.62 4.80
C ILE A 127 16.60 -13.74 5.19
N ALA A 128 16.75 -14.78 4.36
CA ALA A 128 17.66 -15.89 4.62
C ALA A 128 19.13 -15.46 4.66
N ALA A 129 19.53 -14.50 3.82
CA ALA A 129 20.85 -13.85 3.90
C ALA A 129 20.97 -12.94 5.13
N GLY A 130 19.87 -12.66 5.84
CA GLY A 130 19.75 -11.78 7.00
C GLY A 130 19.84 -10.29 6.67
N GLU A 131 19.67 -9.91 5.40
CA GLU A 131 19.90 -8.54 4.92
C GLU A 131 18.72 -7.61 5.24
N ALA A 132 19.02 -6.32 5.40
CA ALA A 132 18.03 -5.28 5.62
C ALA A 132 17.11 -5.08 4.40
N ALA A 133 15.87 -4.72 4.65
CA ALA A 133 14.87 -4.50 3.62
C ALA A 133 15.04 -3.14 2.92
N THR A 134 14.20 -2.90 1.92
CA THR A 134 13.97 -1.56 1.34
C THR A 134 12.46 -1.31 1.27
N PHE A 135 12.01 -0.05 1.24
CA PHE A 135 10.57 0.25 1.12
C PHE A 135 9.95 -0.42 -0.09
N ALA A 136 10.64 -0.37 -1.23
CA ALA A 136 10.16 -0.93 -2.47
C ALA A 136 9.90 -2.43 -2.39
N GLU A 137 10.40 -3.14 -1.37
CA GLU A 137 10.10 -4.56 -1.19
C GLU A 137 8.69 -4.79 -0.62
N TYR A 138 8.29 -4.04 0.40
CA TYR A 138 7.06 -4.30 1.17
C TYR A 138 6.00 -3.21 1.11
N ASP A 139 6.31 -2.01 0.61
CA ASP A 139 5.40 -0.88 0.63
C ASP A 139 4.12 -1.05 -0.19
N ILE A 140 3.17 -0.11 -0.07
CA ILE A 140 1.90 -0.14 -0.82
C ILE A 140 2.11 0.26 -2.28
N PHE A 141 3.06 1.14 -2.58
CA PHE A 141 3.18 1.77 -3.89
C PHE A 141 3.81 0.82 -4.91
N SER A 142 5.04 0.41 -4.63
CA SER A 142 5.83 -0.48 -5.46
C SER A 142 6.07 -1.83 -4.81
N GLY A 143 5.77 -2.02 -3.52
CA GLY A 143 6.03 -3.24 -2.79
C GLY A 143 4.96 -4.32 -2.89
N LEU A 144 5.26 -5.42 -2.20
CA LEU A 144 4.43 -6.62 -2.15
C LEU A 144 3.11 -6.41 -1.40
N SER A 145 2.98 -5.40 -0.53
CA SER A 145 1.68 -5.09 0.10
C SER A 145 0.67 -4.56 -0.90
N GLY A 146 1.10 -3.70 -1.84
CA GLY A 146 0.23 -3.22 -2.91
C GLY A 146 -0.20 -4.33 -3.86
N ILE A 147 0.75 -5.16 -4.29
CA ILE A 147 0.48 -6.32 -5.14
C ILE A 147 -0.45 -7.31 -4.43
N GLY A 148 -0.21 -7.60 -3.15
CA GLY A 148 -1.06 -8.45 -2.33
C GLY A 148 -2.48 -7.91 -2.16
N ALA A 149 -2.66 -6.59 -2.04
CA ALA A 149 -3.99 -5.98 -1.99
C ALA A 149 -4.79 -6.19 -3.28
N LEU A 150 -4.12 -6.12 -4.44
CA LEU A 150 -4.73 -6.47 -5.73
C LEU A 150 -5.09 -7.96 -5.78
N LEU A 151 -4.14 -8.84 -5.45
CA LEU A 151 -4.35 -10.29 -5.45
C LEU A 151 -5.47 -10.72 -4.50
N LEU A 152 -5.59 -10.11 -3.32
CA LEU A 152 -6.67 -10.36 -2.37
C LEU A 152 -8.07 -10.07 -2.97
N ARG A 153 -8.16 -9.16 -3.95
CA ARG A 153 -9.41 -8.87 -4.68
C ARG A 153 -9.64 -9.83 -5.84
N ARG A 154 -8.58 -10.17 -6.56
CA ARG A 154 -8.63 -10.87 -7.86
C ARG A 154 -8.55 -12.38 -7.75
N ASP A 155 -7.65 -12.87 -6.91
CA ASP A 155 -7.36 -14.29 -6.73
C ASP A 155 -7.06 -14.61 -5.25
N PRO A 156 -8.07 -14.51 -4.36
CA PRO A 156 -7.89 -14.68 -2.91
C PRO A 156 -7.45 -16.09 -2.49
N GLY A 157 -7.61 -17.11 -3.34
CA GLY A 157 -7.14 -18.48 -3.10
C GLY A 157 -5.84 -18.81 -3.83
N GLY A 158 -5.25 -17.85 -4.54
CA GLY A 158 -4.10 -18.05 -5.40
C GLY A 158 -2.79 -18.19 -4.65
N SER A 159 -1.89 -19.01 -5.20
CA SER A 159 -0.53 -19.20 -4.67
C SER A 159 0.29 -17.90 -4.60
N ALA A 160 0.01 -16.93 -5.48
CA ALA A 160 0.68 -15.63 -5.44
C ALA A 160 0.34 -14.84 -4.16
N LEU A 161 -0.93 -14.81 -3.76
CA LEU A 161 -1.34 -14.16 -2.53
C LEU A 161 -0.76 -14.88 -1.32
N GLU A 162 -0.87 -16.21 -1.28
CA GLU A 162 -0.30 -17.04 -0.21
C GLU A 162 1.18 -16.71 0.02
N ARG A 163 2.00 -16.68 -1.05
CA ARG A 163 3.43 -16.33 -0.96
C ARG A 163 3.68 -14.91 -0.47
N VAL A 164 2.84 -13.95 -0.87
CA VAL A 164 2.93 -12.57 -0.39
C VAL A 164 2.65 -12.51 1.12
N LEU A 165 1.59 -13.15 1.58
CA LEU A 165 1.24 -13.19 3.00
C LEU A 165 2.33 -13.89 3.82
N THR A 166 2.83 -15.03 3.36
CA THR A 166 3.95 -15.76 3.99
C THR A 166 5.20 -14.88 4.10
N TYR A 167 5.53 -14.14 3.04
CA TYR A 167 6.62 -13.16 3.09
C TYR A 167 6.36 -12.06 4.12
N LEU A 168 5.17 -11.47 4.16
CA LEU A 168 4.86 -10.38 5.10
C LEU A 168 4.86 -10.86 6.55
N VAL A 169 4.47 -12.11 6.81
CA VAL A 169 4.67 -12.74 8.13
C VAL A 169 6.17 -12.85 8.44
N ALA A 170 6.98 -13.39 7.52
CA ALA A 170 8.42 -13.50 7.72
C ALA A 170 9.11 -12.12 7.92
N LEU A 171 8.60 -11.06 7.28
CA LEU A 171 9.08 -9.68 7.43
C LEU A 171 8.93 -9.15 8.87
N THR A 172 7.96 -9.65 9.64
CA THR A 172 7.78 -9.23 11.05
C THR A 172 8.85 -9.79 11.98
N GLN A 173 9.54 -10.85 11.57
CA GLN A 173 10.54 -11.51 12.40
C GLN A 173 11.81 -10.64 12.51
N PRO A 174 12.40 -10.50 13.71
CA PRO A 174 13.62 -9.71 13.88
C PRO A 174 14.77 -10.18 13.01
N LEU A 175 15.60 -9.24 12.54
CA LEU A 175 16.83 -9.57 11.82
C LEU A 175 17.82 -10.32 12.75
N PRO A 176 18.65 -11.23 12.19
CA PRO A 176 19.65 -11.98 12.96
C PRO A 176 20.62 -11.09 13.75
N ASP A 177 21.24 -11.68 14.79
CA ASP A 177 21.99 -10.99 15.85
C ASP A 177 23.07 -9.99 15.40
N ARG A 178 23.59 -10.10 14.17
CA ARG A 178 24.51 -9.08 13.60
C ARG A 178 23.93 -7.66 13.58
N TYR A 179 22.61 -7.53 13.67
CA TYR A 179 21.90 -6.26 13.75
C TYR A 179 21.44 -5.86 15.15
N LYS A 180 21.75 -6.61 16.22
CA LYS A 180 21.18 -6.38 17.57
C LYS A 180 19.64 -6.47 17.61
N ARG A 181 19.05 -7.45 16.90
CA ARG A 181 17.58 -7.70 16.84
C ARG A 181 16.76 -6.50 16.35
N LEU A 182 17.14 -5.92 15.21
CA LEU A 182 16.30 -4.92 14.54
C LEU A 182 15.00 -5.56 14.03
N PRO A 183 13.91 -4.80 13.90
CA PRO A 183 12.72 -5.26 13.19
C PRO A 183 13.05 -5.78 11.79
N GLY A 184 12.35 -6.83 11.31
CA GLY A 184 12.61 -7.40 9.99
C GLY A 184 12.37 -6.45 8.81
N TRP A 185 11.61 -5.37 9.02
CA TRP A 185 11.37 -4.29 8.05
C TRP A 185 12.33 -3.10 8.17
N TRP A 186 13.41 -3.23 8.94
CA TRP A 186 14.47 -2.22 9.01
C TRP A 186 15.05 -1.95 7.63
N VAL A 187 15.18 -0.67 7.26
CA VAL A 187 15.79 -0.26 5.99
C VAL A 187 17.10 0.49 6.22
N SER A 188 18.07 0.28 5.33
CA SER A 188 19.41 0.88 5.44
C SER A 188 19.58 2.19 4.64
N HIS A 189 18.62 2.57 3.81
CA HIS A 189 18.62 3.85 3.11
C HIS A 189 17.94 4.93 3.97
N ASN A 190 18.15 6.21 3.64
CA ASN A 190 17.43 7.29 4.32
C ASN A 190 15.95 7.35 3.89
N PRO A 191 15.09 8.11 4.60
CA PRO A 191 13.64 8.18 4.29
C PRO A 191 13.34 8.70 2.88
N HIS A 192 14.28 9.43 2.28
CA HIS A 192 14.22 9.91 0.89
C HIS A 192 14.75 8.89 -0.14
N ARG A 193 14.89 7.61 0.26
CA ARG A 193 15.36 6.49 -0.58
C ARG A 193 16.78 6.68 -1.12
N LYS A 194 17.59 7.55 -0.51
CA LYS A 194 19.01 7.72 -0.89
C LYS A 194 19.90 6.89 0.03
N THR A 195 20.79 6.11 -0.58
CA THR A 195 21.87 5.44 0.15
C THR A 195 22.92 6.49 0.52
N GLN A 196 23.23 6.57 1.81
CA GLN A 196 24.27 7.45 2.34
C GLN A 196 25.24 6.59 3.15
N PRO A 197 26.56 6.65 2.87
CA PRO A 197 27.55 5.91 3.64
C PRO A 197 27.40 6.18 5.15
N GLY A 198 27.34 5.13 5.95
CA GLY A 198 27.21 5.23 7.41
C GLY A 198 25.81 5.59 7.92
N TYR A 199 24.79 5.71 7.06
CA TYR A 199 23.42 5.92 7.53
C TYR A 199 22.94 4.67 8.31
N PRO A 200 22.51 4.83 9.58
CA PRO A 200 22.27 3.69 10.47
C PRO A 200 20.94 2.96 10.19
N GLY A 201 20.11 3.50 9.29
CA GLY A 201 18.80 2.97 8.94
C GLY A 201 17.67 3.42 9.87
N HIS A 202 16.47 2.95 9.57
CA HIS A 202 15.26 3.22 10.35
C HIS A 202 14.17 2.16 10.09
N ALA A 203 13.16 2.14 10.98
CA ALA A 203 11.92 1.39 10.82
C ALA A 203 10.76 2.36 10.55
N ASN A 204 10.11 2.25 9.39
CA ASN A 204 9.06 3.18 8.97
C ASN A 204 7.68 2.74 9.50
N LEU A 205 6.88 3.69 10.01
CA LEU A 205 5.56 3.43 10.60
C LEU A 205 4.41 3.81 9.66
N GLY A 206 4.63 4.59 8.61
CA GLY A 206 3.58 5.07 7.72
C GLY A 206 2.87 3.95 6.96
N ALA A 207 1.63 4.20 6.51
CA ALA A 207 0.92 3.26 5.64
C ALA A 207 1.57 3.19 4.25
N ALA A 208 2.10 4.32 3.76
CA ALA A 208 2.66 4.42 2.42
C ALA A 208 3.90 3.53 2.23
N HIS A 209 4.89 3.64 3.12
CA HIS A 209 6.18 2.97 3.01
C HIS A 209 6.66 2.27 4.27
N GLY A 210 5.80 2.18 5.29
CA GLY A 210 6.10 1.55 6.56
C GLY A 210 5.29 0.29 6.82
N ILE A 211 5.46 -0.25 8.02
CA ILE A 211 4.88 -1.53 8.46
C ILE A 211 3.35 -1.52 8.54
N THR A 212 2.75 -0.34 8.59
CA THR A 212 1.29 -0.15 8.57
C THR A 212 0.65 -0.59 7.26
N GLY A 213 1.37 -0.54 6.13
CA GLY A 213 0.90 -1.08 4.86
C GLY A 213 0.72 -2.61 4.90
N PRO A 214 1.78 -3.38 5.25
CA PRO A 214 1.70 -4.80 5.56
C PRO A 214 0.60 -5.14 6.58
N LEU A 215 0.47 -4.38 7.67
CA LEU A 215 -0.57 -4.59 8.67
C LEU A 215 -1.98 -4.55 8.05
N ALA A 216 -2.25 -3.54 7.22
CA ALA A 216 -3.55 -3.39 6.58
C ALA A 216 -3.88 -4.58 5.68
N LEU A 217 -2.91 -5.10 4.91
CA LEU A 217 -3.12 -6.27 4.07
C LEU A 217 -3.34 -7.54 4.91
N LEU A 218 -2.48 -7.82 5.89
CA LEU A 218 -2.60 -8.97 6.76
C LEU A 218 -3.96 -8.98 7.48
N ALA A 219 -4.36 -7.84 8.05
CA ALA A 219 -5.66 -7.70 8.72
C ALA A 219 -6.83 -7.93 7.76
N GLN A 220 -6.78 -7.38 6.53
CA GLN A 220 -7.85 -7.59 5.54
C GLN A 220 -7.95 -9.03 5.07
N ALA A 221 -6.82 -9.73 4.88
CA ALA A 221 -6.81 -11.15 4.55
C ALA A 221 -7.44 -11.99 5.68
N ALA A 222 -7.02 -11.76 6.93
CA ALA A 222 -7.57 -12.45 8.10
C ALA A 222 -9.07 -12.22 8.26
N ARG A 223 -9.55 -10.99 8.04
CA ARG A 223 -11.00 -10.67 8.05
C ARG A 223 -11.82 -11.42 7.00
N ARG A 224 -11.18 -11.93 5.94
CA ARG A 224 -11.81 -12.77 4.91
C ARG A 224 -11.59 -14.27 5.14
N GLY A 225 -11.02 -14.65 6.29
CA GLY A 225 -10.66 -16.04 6.61
C GLY A 225 -9.45 -16.56 5.83
N ILE A 226 -8.65 -15.69 5.23
CA ILE A 226 -7.46 -16.05 4.45
C ILE A 226 -6.23 -15.78 5.31
N THR A 227 -5.58 -16.85 5.74
CA THR A 227 -4.42 -16.78 6.63
C THR A 227 -3.35 -17.78 6.22
N VAL A 228 -2.10 -17.48 6.56
CA VAL A 228 -0.96 -18.39 6.50
C VAL A 228 -0.44 -18.70 7.91
N ASP A 229 0.55 -19.58 8.03
CA ASP A 229 1.18 -19.85 9.32
C ASP A 229 1.78 -18.57 9.93
N GLY A 230 1.54 -18.34 11.23
CA GLY A 230 2.03 -17.16 11.95
C GLY A 230 1.27 -15.84 11.67
N HIS A 231 0.21 -15.86 10.87
CA HIS A 231 -0.49 -14.65 10.41
C HIS A 231 -1.04 -13.76 11.54
N HIS A 232 -1.76 -14.34 12.51
CA HIS A 232 -2.30 -13.58 13.64
C HIS A 232 -1.20 -13.06 14.57
N GLN A 233 -0.12 -13.83 14.75
CA GLN A 233 1.03 -13.39 15.55
C GLN A 233 1.72 -12.19 14.88
N ALA A 234 1.92 -12.22 13.56
CA ALA A 234 2.47 -11.10 12.82
C ALA A 234 1.62 -9.82 12.96
N ILE A 235 0.28 -9.94 12.92
CA ILE A 235 -0.62 -8.81 13.19
C ILE A 235 -0.40 -8.27 14.62
N ALA A 236 -0.38 -9.15 15.61
CA ALA A 236 -0.18 -8.77 17.01
C ALA A 236 1.19 -8.10 17.25
N ASP A 237 2.26 -8.63 16.65
CA ASP A 237 3.62 -8.08 16.77
C ASP A 237 3.73 -6.66 16.20
N ILE A 238 3.09 -6.42 15.05
CA ILE A 238 3.04 -5.07 14.47
C ILE A 238 2.20 -4.12 15.36
N CYS A 239 1.05 -4.57 15.87
CA CYS A 239 0.25 -3.76 16.80
C CYS A 239 1.04 -3.43 18.07
N HIS A 240 1.78 -4.39 18.63
CA HIS A 240 2.63 -4.16 19.79
C HIS A 240 3.73 -3.13 19.49
N TRP A 241 4.37 -3.24 18.33
CA TRP A 241 5.34 -2.25 17.87
C TRP A 241 4.73 -0.85 17.76
N LEU A 242 3.58 -0.72 17.09
CA LEU A 242 2.90 0.58 16.94
C LEU A 242 2.52 1.16 18.31
N ASN A 243 2.05 0.34 19.23
CA ASN A 243 1.72 0.79 20.58
C ASN A 243 2.95 1.32 21.34
N ALA A 244 4.10 0.65 21.24
CA ALA A 244 5.35 1.10 21.87
C ALA A 244 5.82 2.50 21.38
N TRP A 245 5.43 2.86 20.15
CA TRP A 245 5.76 4.15 19.53
C TRP A 245 4.61 5.16 19.52
N ARG A 246 3.46 4.83 20.11
CA ARG A 246 2.37 5.79 20.33
C ARG A 246 2.86 6.92 21.23
N ARG A 247 2.50 8.16 20.89
CA ARG A 247 2.80 9.39 21.62
C ARG A 247 1.53 10.21 21.79
N GLY A 248 1.57 11.20 22.67
CA GLY A 248 0.41 11.97 23.08
C GLY A 248 -0.47 11.22 24.08
N ASP A 249 -1.61 11.82 24.41
CA ASP A 249 -2.66 11.25 25.24
C ASP A 249 -3.91 10.97 24.40
N ASP A 250 -5.02 10.63 25.05
CA ASP A 250 -6.27 10.29 24.37
C ASP A 250 -6.93 11.47 23.65
N ALA A 251 -6.48 12.70 23.90
CA ALA A 251 -6.96 13.90 23.23
C ALA A 251 -6.18 14.25 21.94
N GLY A 252 -5.08 13.54 21.64
CA GLY A 252 -4.27 13.84 20.47
C GLY A 252 -3.11 12.87 20.26
N CYS A 253 -3.41 11.57 20.16
CA CYS A 253 -2.36 10.58 19.98
C CYS A 253 -1.82 10.52 18.55
N TRP A 254 -0.53 10.26 18.44
CA TRP A 254 0.19 10.25 17.17
C TRP A 254 1.38 9.29 17.20
N TRP A 255 1.97 9.06 16.03
CA TRP A 255 3.14 8.20 15.85
C TRP A 255 4.22 8.94 15.07
N PRO A 256 5.51 8.70 15.37
CA PRO A 256 6.59 9.21 14.55
C PRO A 256 6.53 8.58 13.15
N GLU A 257 6.96 9.31 12.12
CA GLU A 257 6.96 8.80 10.74
C GLU A 257 7.85 7.55 10.58
N HIS A 258 8.96 7.55 11.30
CA HIS A 258 9.89 6.43 11.38
C HIS A 258 10.63 6.42 12.72
N VAL A 259 11.23 5.28 13.05
CA VAL A 259 12.08 5.08 14.23
C VAL A 259 13.52 4.90 13.78
N ALA A 260 14.38 5.87 14.09
CA ALA A 260 15.81 5.81 13.82
C ALA A 260 16.55 4.94 14.85
N MET A 261 17.79 4.54 14.53
CA MET A 261 18.60 3.67 15.40
C MET A 261 18.82 4.26 16.81
N SER A 262 19.00 5.58 16.94
CA SER A 262 19.15 6.26 18.23
C SER A 262 17.85 6.22 19.05
N GLU A 263 16.72 6.39 18.39
CA GLU A 263 15.39 6.34 19.01
C GLU A 263 15.12 4.92 19.50
N LEU A 264 15.37 3.91 18.67
CA LEU A 264 15.22 2.51 19.04
C LEU A 264 16.01 2.14 20.30
N ARG A 265 17.24 2.67 20.45
CA ARG A 265 18.08 2.44 21.64
C ARG A 265 17.58 3.14 22.90
N THR A 266 16.94 4.29 22.75
CA THR A 266 16.52 5.13 23.89
C THR A 266 15.04 4.93 24.25
N GLY A 267 14.25 4.31 23.36
CA GLY A 267 12.80 4.23 23.48
C GLY A 267 12.08 5.57 23.30
N ARG A 268 12.80 6.63 22.87
CA ARG A 268 12.27 8.00 22.81
C ARG A 268 12.39 8.51 21.37
N THR A 269 11.29 9.08 20.86
CA THR A 269 11.32 9.75 19.55
C THR A 269 11.90 11.16 19.69
N SER A 270 12.62 11.58 18.66
CA SER A 270 13.13 12.94 18.45
C SER A 270 12.10 13.85 17.79
N GLN A 271 11.06 13.28 17.17
CA GLN A 271 9.92 14.03 16.65
C GLN A 271 9.17 14.72 17.80
N THR A 272 8.91 16.01 17.67
CA THR A 272 8.37 16.84 18.76
C THR A 272 6.84 16.89 18.82
N GLY A 273 6.15 16.43 17.77
CA GLY A 273 4.70 16.45 17.68
C GLY A 273 4.17 15.69 16.45
N PRO A 274 2.83 15.64 16.26
CA PRO A 274 2.23 14.96 15.12
C PRO A 274 2.65 15.60 13.79
N ALA A 275 2.85 14.77 12.77
CA ALA A 275 2.91 15.22 11.39
C ALA A 275 1.51 15.60 10.88
N ARG A 276 1.42 16.08 9.63
CA ARG A 276 0.12 16.36 9.00
C ARG A 276 -0.79 15.13 9.08
N PRO A 277 -2.08 15.28 9.46
CA PRO A 277 -3.03 14.18 9.46
C PRO A 277 -3.21 13.63 8.04
N SER A 278 -2.46 12.59 7.71
CA SER A 278 -2.35 12.05 6.36
C SER A 278 -2.47 10.52 6.37
N TRP A 279 -2.96 9.97 5.27
CA TRP A 279 -3.02 8.52 5.10
C TRP A 279 -1.60 7.92 4.98
N CYS A 280 -0.67 8.60 4.31
CA CYS A 280 0.64 8.03 4.00
C CYS A 280 1.56 7.93 5.23
N TYR A 281 1.61 8.98 6.04
CA TYR A 281 2.53 9.16 7.17
C TYR A 281 1.84 9.93 8.29
N GLY A 282 0.76 9.37 8.83
CA GLY A 282 0.02 10.01 9.90
C GLY A 282 -0.99 9.09 10.57
N THR A 283 -1.57 9.62 11.65
CA THR A 283 -2.58 8.95 12.45
C THR A 283 -3.71 8.34 11.61
N PRO A 284 -4.25 8.98 10.55
CA PRO A 284 -5.34 8.37 9.78
C PRO A 284 -5.02 7.01 9.15
N GLY A 285 -3.82 6.86 8.57
CA GLY A 285 -3.39 5.60 7.96
C GLY A 285 -3.14 4.51 9.01
N ILE A 286 -2.46 4.88 10.10
CA ILE A 286 -2.12 3.97 11.21
C ILE A 286 -3.38 3.52 11.94
N ALA A 287 -4.27 4.45 12.28
CA ALA A 287 -5.53 4.16 12.95
C ALA A 287 -6.41 3.22 12.12
N ARG A 288 -6.52 3.43 10.80
CA ARG A 288 -7.33 2.54 9.96
C ARG A 288 -6.76 1.12 9.90
N ALA A 289 -5.44 0.98 9.73
CA ALA A 289 -4.81 -0.34 9.72
C ALA A 289 -4.91 -1.03 11.09
N GLY A 290 -4.69 -0.28 12.17
CA GLY A 290 -4.83 -0.75 13.54
C GLY A 290 -6.24 -1.20 13.89
N GLN A 291 -7.26 -0.44 13.49
CA GLN A 291 -8.66 -0.83 13.65
C GLN A 291 -8.97 -2.14 12.91
N LEU A 292 -8.49 -2.29 11.66
CA LEU A 292 -8.68 -3.52 10.89
C LEU A 292 -7.99 -4.71 11.57
N ALA A 293 -6.80 -4.50 12.12
CA ALA A 293 -6.05 -5.50 12.87
C ALA A 293 -6.78 -5.91 14.15
N ALA A 294 -7.29 -4.95 14.90
CA ALA A 294 -8.08 -5.20 16.10
C ALA A 294 -9.35 -6.02 15.81
N ILE A 295 -10.06 -5.68 14.72
CA ILE A 295 -11.22 -6.47 14.25
C ILE A 295 -10.79 -7.89 13.88
N ALA A 296 -9.65 -8.07 13.19
CA ALA A 296 -9.14 -9.38 12.81
C ALA A 296 -8.74 -10.23 14.03
N LEU A 297 -8.26 -9.59 15.10
CA LEU A 297 -7.89 -10.25 16.37
C LEU A 297 -9.07 -10.43 17.33
N GLY A 298 -10.24 -9.83 17.05
CA GLY A 298 -11.37 -9.80 17.98
C GLY A 298 -11.15 -8.92 19.21
N ASP A 299 -10.18 -7.99 19.17
CA ASP A 299 -9.83 -7.11 20.28
C ASP A 299 -10.62 -5.79 20.19
N ARG A 300 -11.73 -5.72 20.94
CA ARG A 300 -12.59 -4.52 20.96
C ARG A 300 -11.96 -3.33 21.64
N THR A 301 -11.08 -3.54 22.62
CA THR A 301 -10.39 -2.45 23.31
C THR A 301 -9.43 -1.77 22.36
N LEU A 302 -8.58 -2.55 21.69
CA LEU A 302 -7.66 -2.05 20.68
C LEU A 302 -8.39 -1.38 19.51
N GLN A 303 -9.56 -1.90 19.12
CA GLN A 303 -10.39 -1.28 18.09
C GLN A 303 -10.82 0.13 18.50
N HIS A 304 -11.38 0.30 19.70
CA HIS A 304 -11.80 1.60 20.21
C HIS A 304 -10.63 2.58 20.38
N GLU A 305 -9.45 2.11 20.77
CA GLU A 305 -8.25 2.94 20.88
C GLU A 305 -7.87 3.56 19.53
N TYR A 306 -7.81 2.76 18.46
CA TYR A 306 -7.50 3.27 17.12
C TYR A 306 -8.62 4.14 16.55
N GLU A 307 -9.90 3.84 16.82
CA GLU A 307 -11.02 4.70 16.42
C GLU A 307 -10.95 6.07 17.13
N SER A 308 -10.64 6.07 18.42
CA SER A 308 -10.47 7.31 19.20
C SER A 308 -9.28 8.13 18.69
N ALA A 309 -8.17 7.46 18.34
CA ALA A 309 -7.01 8.09 17.71
C ALA A 309 -7.36 8.82 16.41
N LEU A 310 -8.22 8.22 15.57
CA LEU A 310 -8.66 8.83 14.33
C LEU A 310 -9.58 10.04 14.56
N VAL A 311 -10.47 9.97 15.55
CA VAL A 311 -11.40 11.06 15.88
C VAL A 311 -10.68 12.27 16.48
N ALA A 312 -9.62 12.04 17.26
CA ALA A 312 -8.83 13.09 17.90
C ALA A 312 -7.77 13.73 16.98
N CYS A 313 -7.67 13.30 15.72
CA CYS A 313 -6.61 13.67 14.77
C CYS A 313 -6.88 14.98 14.01
#